data_AF-A0A1A0IRQ3-F1
#
_entry.id   AF-A0A1A0IRQ3-F1
#
_cell.length_a   1.000
_cell.length_b   1.000
_cell.length_c   1.000
_cell.angle_alpha   90.00
_cell.angle_beta   90.00
_cell.angle_gamma   90.00
#
_symmetry.space_group_name_H-M   'P 1'
#
loop_
_entity.id
_entity.type
_entity.pdbx_description
1 polymer ?
#
loop_
_entity_poly.entity_id
_entity_poly.type
_entity_poly.pdbx_seq_one_letter_code
_entity_poly.pdbx_strand_id
1 'polypeptide(L)'
;MADPHFTAQRAAWVSSRAGRNPDAQRRGQRLSARARRMARTDAGAGDAIAAEVTTRGRFARRAVEHDEHRMRWTAWALAVEAGRIALAGPGIGLSWSIYGAWYRQVPAWGPLRWRPLAVATGVVAAGMAVIAAVVWLGSGVPVWGWWLLAQPVIGIGRAAWLAYAYGWEAVPRRSAASDRPTPIRIRLGGEPELPVTEPLSPAPPVTVVRVSVPHNDNDNKED
;
A
#
# COMPACT_ATOMS: atom_id res chain seq x y z
N MET A 1 -4.80 4.69 25.28
CA MET A 1 -4.31 4.22 23.96
C MET A 1 -2.87 4.70 23.80
N ALA A 2 -1.96 3.87 23.28
CA ALA A 2 -0.56 4.29 23.06
C ALA A 2 -0.45 5.14 21.78
N ASP A 3 0.31 6.22 21.85
CA ASP A 3 0.51 7.17 20.75
C ASP A 3 1.07 6.48 19.48
N PRO A 4 0.48 6.70 18.30
CA PRO A 4 0.96 6.17 17.02
C PRO A 4 2.43 6.55 16.71
N HIS A 5 2.87 7.75 17.12
CA HIS A 5 4.23 8.19 16.84
C HIS A 5 5.29 7.37 17.59
N PHE A 6 5.01 6.97 18.83
CA PHE A 6 5.94 6.16 19.62
C PHE A 6 5.95 4.69 19.19
N THR A 7 4.98 4.22 18.41
CA THR A 7 4.95 2.80 17.98
C THR A 7 6.02 2.49 16.93
N ALA A 8 6.31 3.43 16.03
CA ALA A 8 7.39 3.29 15.04
C ALA A 8 8.77 3.29 15.70
N GLN A 9 9.02 4.24 16.61
CA GLN A 9 10.28 4.33 17.36
C GLN A 9 10.49 3.10 18.25
N ARG A 10 9.42 2.62 18.91
CA ARG A 10 9.45 1.38 19.70
C ARG A 10 9.75 0.15 18.83
N ALA A 11 9.19 0.07 17.62
CA ALA A 11 9.49 -1.04 16.70
C ALA A 11 10.97 -1.05 16.30
N ALA A 12 11.53 0.11 15.95
CA ALA A 12 12.94 0.28 15.60
C ALA A 12 13.85 -0.12 16.79
N TRP A 13 13.54 0.37 17.98
CA TRP A 13 14.26 0.06 19.22
C TRP A 13 14.23 -1.44 19.57
N VAL A 14 13.07 -2.09 19.45
CA VAL A 14 12.97 -3.55 19.70
C VAL A 14 13.77 -4.33 18.67
N SER A 15 13.73 -3.91 17.40
CA SER A 15 14.46 -4.59 16.34
C SER A 15 15.98 -4.44 16.46
N SER A 16 16.48 -3.29 16.90
CA SER A 16 17.92 -3.06 17.07
C SER A 16 18.50 -3.81 18.27
N ARG A 17 17.69 -4.07 19.30
CA ARG A 17 18.08 -4.84 20.49
C ARG A 17 17.73 -6.32 20.44
N ALA A 18 17.06 -6.79 19.40
CA ALA A 18 16.63 -8.18 19.31
C ALA A 18 17.81 -9.17 19.17
N GLY A 19 18.96 -8.73 18.64
CA GLY A 19 20.12 -9.60 18.43
C GLY A 19 19.76 -10.87 17.67
N ARG A 20 20.18 -12.03 18.19
CA ARG A 20 19.84 -13.37 17.65
C ARG A 20 18.55 -13.96 18.23
N ASN A 21 17.84 -13.27 19.12
CA ASN A 21 16.64 -13.81 19.74
C ASN A 21 15.44 -13.76 18.76
N PRO A 22 14.90 -14.92 18.34
CA PRO A 22 13.84 -14.99 17.33
C PRO A 22 12.53 -14.35 17.80
N ASP A 23 12.22 -14.39 19.09
CA ASP A 23 10.96 -13.84 19.62
C ASP A 23 11.00 -12.31 19.70
N ALA A 24 12.15 -11.75 20.05
CA ALA A 24 12.36 -10.30 20.02
C ALA A 24 12.26 -9.76 18.57
N GLN A 25 12.80 -10.51 17.60
CA GLN A 25 12.66 -10.16 16.17
C GLN A 25 11.20 -10.22 15.72
N ARG A 26 10.46 -11.29 16.07
CA ARG A 26 9.02 -11.40 15.76
C ARG A 26 8.21 -10.26 16.38
N ARG A 27 8.55 -9.86 17.61
CA ARG A 27 7.91 -8.73 18.29
C ARG A 27 8.19 -7.40 17.58
N GLY A 28 9.43 -7.14 17.16
CA GLY A 28 9.78 -5.96 16.36
C GLY A 28 9.05 -5.94 15.01
N GLN A 29 8.93 -7.09 14.35
CA GLN A 29 8.16 -7.23 13.11
C GLN A 29 6.66 -6.93 13.31
N ARG A 30 6.03 -7.45 14.37
CA ARG A 30 4.63 -7.16 14.68
C ARG A 30 4.40 -5.67 14.96
N LEU A 31 5.32 -5.03 15.70
CA LEU A 31 5.22 -3.61 16.02
C LEU A 31 5.41 -2.73 14.78
N SER A 32 6.37 -3.05 13.92
CA SER A 32 6.59 -2.31 12.66
C SER A 32 5.41 -2.47 11.70
N ALA A 33 4.83 -3.67 11.60
CA ALA A 33 3.61 -3.89 10.81
C ALA A 33 2.44 -3.05 11.35
N ARG A 34 2.28 -2.96 12.68
CA ARG A 34 1.24 -2.13 13.30
C ARG A 34 1.46 -0.64 13.05
N ALA A 35 2.68 -0.14 13.20
CA ALA A 35 3.01 1.25 12.94
C ALA A 35 2.73 1.63 11.47
N ARG A 36 3.04 0.74 10.52
CA ARG A 36 2.72 0.93 9.10
C ARG A 36 1.22 0.93 8.80
N ARG A 37 0.41 0.17 9.55
CA ARG A 37 -1.06 0.20 9.42
C ARG A 37 -1.65 1.52 9.91
N MET A 38 -1.15 2.04 11.04
CA MET A 38 -1.57 3.33 11.57
C MET A 38 -1.19 4.49 10.63
N ALA A 39 0.06 4.55 10.20
CA ALA A 39 0.52 5.58 9.25
C ALA A 39 -0.25 5.57 7.92
N ARG A 40 -0.74 4.41 7.46
CA ARG A 40 -1.62 4.29 6.29
C ARG A 40 -2.99 4.91 6.54
N THR A 41 -3.57 4.60 7.69
CA THR A 41 -4.87 5.14 8.12
C THR A 41 -4.80 6.67 8.20
N ASP A 42 -3.72 7.20 8.78
CA ASP A 42 -3.51 8.65 8.94
C ASP A 42 -3.25 9.34 7.59
N ALA A 43 -2.60 8.66 6.64
CA ALA A 43 -2.36 9.18 5.29
C ALA A 43 -3.60 9.12 4.37
N GLY A 44 -4.74 8.63 4.84
CA GLY A 44 -5.94 8.44 4.02
C GLY A 44 -5.81 7.32 2.97
N ALA A 45 -4.69 6.60 2.98
CA ALA A 45 -4.49 5.39 2.20
C ALA A 45 -5.14 4.25 2.97
N GLY A 46 -6.45 4.01 2.77
CA GLY A 46 -7.22 2.95 3.43
C GLY A 46 -6.67 1.53 3.23
N ASP A 47 -7.52 0.50 3.41
CA ASP A 47 -7.21 -0.95 3.37
C ASP A 47 -6.67 -1.50 2.02
N ALA A 48 -5.91 -0.72 1.26
CA ALA A 48 -5.09 -1.19 0.15
C ALA A 48 -3.96 -2.09 0.69
N ILE A 49 -4.26 -3.39 0.77
CA ILE A 49 -3.37 -4.49 1.16
C ILE A 49 -2.11 -4.56 0.27
N ALA A 50 -2.14 -3.94 -0.91
CA ALA A 50 -1.12 -4.11 -1.95
C ALA A 50 0.25 -3.45 -1.68
N ALA A 51 0.33 -2.44 -0.80
CA ALA A 51 1.59 -1.73 -0.56
C ALA A 51 2.62 -2.52 0.29
N GLU A 52 2.21 -3.64 0.90
CA GLU A 52 3.14 -4.55 1.60
C GLU A 52 3.95 -5.45 0.67
N VAL A 53 3.68 -5.44 -0.65
CA VAL A 53 4.52 -6.13 -1.65
C VAL A 53 5.75 -5.28 -2.00
N THR A 54 6.46 -4.79 -0.97
CA THR A 54 7.91 -4.66 -1.07
C THR A 54 8.51 -6.01 -0.69
N THR A 55 8.23 -7.03 -1.51
CA THR A 55 9.11 -8.20 -1.53
C THR A 55 10.48 -7.66 -1.90
N ARG A 56 11.34 -7.46 -0.89
CA ARG A 56 12.79 -7.38 -1.10
C ARG A 56 13.10 -8.58 -1.98
N GLY A 57 13.37 -8.33 -3.26
CA GLY A 57 13.32 -9.38 -4.27
C GLY A 57 14.20 -10.55 -3.82
N ARG A 58 13.76 -11.79 -4.02
CA ARG A 58 14.59 -12.96 -3.68
C ARG A 58 16.01 -12.85 -4.28
N PHE A 59 16.15 -12.11 -5.38
CA PHE A 59 17.42 -11.72 -5.98
C PHE A 59 18.25 -10.75 -5.14
N ALA A 60 17.67 -9.69 -4.58
CA ALA A 60 18.39 -8.79 -3.68
C ALA A 60 18.86 -9.51 -2.40
N ARG A 61 18.15 -10.57 -1.99
CA ARG A 61 18.57 -11.41 -0.86
C ARG A 61 19.70 -12.38 -1.24
N ARG A 62 19.59 -13.05 -2.40
CA ARG A 62 20.62 -13.99 -2.90
C ARG A 62 21.90 -13.32 -3.39
N ALA A 63 21.81 -12.11 -3.94
CA ALA A 63 22.97 -11.36 -4.41
C ALA A 63 23.86 -10.86 -3.25
N VAL A 64 23.32 -10.79 -2.04
CA VAL A 64 24.06 -10.40 -0.82
C VAL A 64 24.73 -11.62 -0.16
N GLU A 65 24.25 -12.84 -0.40
CA GLU A 65 24.80 -14.08 0.19
C GLU A 65 25.99 -14.67 -0.60
N HIS A 66 26.21 -14.25 -1.87
CA HIS A 66 27.26 -14.82 -2.73
C HIS A 66 28.16 -13.72 -3.35
N ASP A 67 29.05 -13.16 -2.53
CA ASP A 67 30.00 -12.12 -2.95
C ASP A 67 31.05 -12.64 -3.97
N GLU A 68 31.36 -13.93 -3.95
CA GLU A 68 32.45 -14.55 -4.73
C GLU A 68 32.18 -14.62 -6.25
N HIS A 69 30.91 -14.46 -6.68
CA HIS A 69 30.51 -14.51 -8.10
C HIS A 69 29.59 -13.35 -8.49
N ARG A 70 29.76 -12.18 -7.85
CA ARG A 70 28.90 -11.01 -8.04
C ARG A 70 28.67 -10.65 -9.51
N MET A 71 29.72 -10.67 -10.33
CA MET A 71 29.64 -10.30 -11.76
C MET A 71 28.83 -11.30 -12.62
N ARG A 72 28.90 -12.60 -12.30
CA ARG A 72 28.08 -13.63 -13.00
C ARG A 72 26.61 -13.52 -12.58
N TRP A 73 26.35 -13.25 -11.31
CA TRP A 73 25.01 -13.05 -10.79
C TRP A 73 24.35 -11.77 -11.29
N THR A 74 25.10 -10.67 -11.43
CA THR A 74 24.57 -9.44 -12.04
C THR A 74 24.28 -9.63 -13.52
N ALA A 75 25.17 -10.29 -14.28
CA ALA A 75 24.92 -10.60 -15.69
C ALA A 75 23.70 -11.52 -15.86
N TRP A 76 23.55 -12.53 -15.01
CA TRP A 76 22.37 -13.40 -15.01
C TRP A 76 21.09 -12.63 -14.63
N ALA A 77 21.13 -11.77 -13.62
CA ALA A 77 20.00 -10.94 -13.25
C ALA A 77 19.58 -10.02 -14.40
N LEU A 78 20.56 -9.40 -15.07
CA LEU A 78 20.33 -8.53 -16.22
C LEU A 78 19.75 -9.31 -17.41
N ALA A 79 20.23 -10.52 -17.67
CA ALA A 79 19.66 -11.40 -18.70
C ALA A 79 18.22 -11.81 -18.37
N VAL A 80 17.92 -12.14 -17.10
CA VAL A 80 16.56 -12.47 -16.65
C VAL A 80 15.64 -11.25 -16.73
N GLU A 81 16.11 -10.07 -16.36
CA GLU A 81 15.34 -8.83 -16.46
C GLU A 81 15.14 -8.40 -17.91
N ALA A 82 16.16 -8.48 -18.76
CA ALA A 82 16.05 -8.25 -20.19
C ALA A 82 15.07 -9.26 -20.84
N GLY A 83 15.14 -10.53 -20.45
CA GLY A 83 14.19 -11.56 -20.90
C GLY A 83 12.75 -11.25 -20.46
N ARG A 84 12.55 -10.77 -19.22
CA ARG A 84 11.24 -10.33 -18.74
C ARG A 84 10.72 -9.09 -19.47
N ILE A 85 11.60 -8.13 -19.76
CA ILE A 85 11.26 -6.94 -20.54
C ILE A 85 10.97 -7.32 -21.99
N ALA A 86 11.71 -8.25 -22.60
CA ALA A 86 11.38 -8.73 -23.94
C ALA A 86 10.03 -9.45 -23.96
N LEU A 87 9.76 -10.31 -22.96
CA LEU A 87 8.55 -11.13 -22.90
C LEU A 87 7.29 -10.33 -22.55
N ALA A 88 7.39 -9.37 -21.63
CA ALA A 88 6.25 -8.62 -21.11
C ALA A 88 6.29 -7.12 -21.43
N GLY A 89 7.37 -6.62 -22.02
CA GLY A 89 7.63 -5.20 -22.25
C GLY A 89 6.52 -4.49 -23.01
N PRO A 90 6.01 -5.03 -24.13
CA PRO A 90 4.88 -4.44 -24.82
C PRO A 90 3.63 -4.36 -23.94
N GLY A 91 3.29 -5.42 -23.20
CA GLY A 91 2.20 -5.42 -22.23
C GLY A 91 2.41 -4.42 -21.09
N ILE A 92 3.64 -4.29 -20.59
CA ILE A 92 4.01 -3.31 -19.56
C ILE A 92 3.85 -1.89 -20.11
N GLY A 93 4.35 -1.63 -21.32
CA GLY A 93 4.18 -0.35 -22.02
C GLY A 93 2.70 -0.01 -22.18
N LEU A 94 1.91 -0.95 -22.68
CA LEU A 94 0.46 -0.82 -22.82
C LEU A 94 -0.21 -0.49 -21.47
N SER A 95 0.18 -1.17 -20.40
CA SER A 95 -0.37 -0.91 -19.05
C SER A 95 -0.11 0.52 -18.59
N TRP A 96 1.09 1.05 -18.83
CA TRP A 96 1.46 2.42 -18.51
C TRP A 96 0.77 3.43 -19.41
N SER A 97 0.60 3.12 -20.70
CA SER A 97 -0.15 3.96 -21.63
C SER A 97 -1.61 4.08 -21.21
N ILE A 98 -2.27 2.97 -20.86
CA ILE A 98 -3.65 2.96 -20.34
C ILE A 98 -3.72 3.80 -19.06
N TYR A 99 -2.83 3.53 -18.11
CA TYR A 99 -2.80 4.24 -16.84
C TYR A 99 -2.54 5.74 -17.00
N GLY A 100 -1.56 6.13 -17.82
CA GLY A 100 -1.21 7.53 -18.08
C GLY A 100 -2.27 8.27 -18.89
N ALA A 101 -2.88 7.62 -19.88
CA ALA A 101 -4.01 8.19 -20.63
C ALA A 101 -5.21 8.43 -19.69
N TRP A 102 -5.50 7.47 -18.81
CA TRP A 102 -6.56 7.64 -17.82
C TRP A 102 -6.24 8.76 -16.83
N TYR A 103 -4.98 8.89 -16.39
CA TYR A 103 -4.54 9.95 -15.49
C TYR A 103 -4.84 11.34 -16.04
N ARG A 104 -4.56 11.54 -17.33
CA ARG A 104 -4.85 12.80 -18.02
C ARG A 104 -6.35 13.06 -18.16
N GLN A 105 -7.16 12.01 -18.24
CA GLN A 105 -8.62 12.11 -18.44
C GLN A 105 -9.45 11.94 -17.16
N VAL A 106 -8.82 11.88 -15.98
CA VAL A 106 -9.53 11.79 -14.68
C VAL A 106 -10.62 12.86 -14.52
N PRO A 107 -10.43 14.14 -14.92
CA PRO A 107 -11.49 15.14 -14.77
C PRO A 107 -12.76 14.83 -15.56
N ALA A 108 -12.64 14.14 -16.71
CA ALA A 108 -13.76 13.81 -17.59
C ALA A 108 -14.37 12.43 -17.29
N TRP A 109 -13.54 11.44 -17.00
CA TRP A 109 -13.96 10.03 -16.87
C TRP A 109 -14.13 9.57 -15.41
N GLY A 110 -13.61 10.35 -14.46
CA GLY A 110 -13.56 9.97 -13.06
C GLY A 110 -12.44 8.98 -12.72
N PRO A 111 -12.36 8.55 -11.45
CA PRO A 111 -11.27 7.73 -10.95
C PRO A 111 -11.29 6.33 -11.59
N LEU A 112 -10.09 5.85 -11.96
CA LEU A 112 -9.89 4.52 -12.52
C LEU A 112 -10.16 3.46 -11.45
N ARG A 113 -11.21 2.65 -11.65
CA ARG A 113 -11.58 1.54 -10.77
C ARG A 113 -10.96 0.24 -11.26
N TRP A 114 -10.46 -0.58 -10.36
CA TRP A 114 -9.80 -1.84 -10.76
C TRP A 114 -10.81 -2.89 -11.24
N ARG A 115 -12.02 -2.91 -10.67
CA ARG A 115 -13.09 -3.87 -11.03
C ARG A 115 -13.45 -3.86 -12.51
N PRO A 116 -13.80 -2.71 -13.14
CA PRO A 116 -14.10 -2.69 -14.57
C PRO A 116 -12.89 -3.07 -15.43
N LEU A 117 -11.67 -2.72 -15.02
CA LEU A 117 -10.45 -3.17 -15.73
C LEU A 117 -10.23 -4.68 -15.60
N ALA A 118 -10.53 -5.28 -14.45
CA ALA A 118 -10.45 -6.72 -14.27
C ALA A 118 -11.48 -7.45 -15.15
N VAL A 119 -12.70 -6.92 -15.25
CA VAL A 119 -13.72 -7.43 -16.19
C VAL A 119 -13.24 -7.27 -17.63
N ALA A 120 -12.71 -6.10 -18.00
CA ALA A 120 -12.14 -5.86 -19.33
C ALA A 120 -10.99 -6.83 -19.66
N THR A 121 -10.16 -7.16 -18.68
CA THR A 121 -9.10 -8.17 -18.81
C THR A 121 -9.70 -9.53 -19.19
N GLY A 122 -10.76 -9.95 -18.48
CA GLY A 122 -11.47 -11.20 -18.78
C GLY A 122 -12.11 -11.22 -20.16
N VAL A 123 -12.76 -10.12 -20.57
CA VAL A 123 -13.37 -9.97 -21.90
C VAL A 123 -12.30 -10.06 -22.99
N VAL A 124 -11.18 -9.37 -22.83
CA VAL A 124 -10.08 -9.42 -23.81
C VAL A 124 -9.44 -10.80 -23.83
N ALA A 125 -9.26 -11.46 -22.69
CA ALA A 125 -8.74 -12.83 -22.65
C ALA A 125 -9.68 -13.80 -23.39
N ALA A 126 -11.00 -13.69 -23.18
CA ALA A 126 -11.98 -14.49 -23.89
C ALA A 126 -11.95 -14.22 -25.41
N GLY A 127 -11.90 -12.96 -25.83
CA GLY A 127 -11.77 -12.57 -27.23
C GLY A 127 -10.49 -13.13 -27.87
N MET A 128 -9.36 -13.06 -27.16
CA MET A 128 -8.09 -13.64 -27.63
C MET A 128 -8.15 -15.16 -27.73
N ALA A 129 -8.84 -15.85 -26.82
CA ALA A 129 -9.04 -17.29 -26.90
C ALA A 129 -9.88 -17.69 -28.13
N VAL A 130 -10.93 -16.92 -28.45
CA VAL A 130 -11.74 -17.14 -29.66
C VAL A 130 -10.89 -16.93 -30.92
N ILE A 131 -10.13 -15.83 -30.99
CA ILE A 131 -9.22 -15.58 -32.12
C ILE A 131 -8.22 -16.72 -32.27
N ALA A 132 -7.60 -17.15 -31.17
CA ALA A 132 -6.64 -18.25 -31.19
C ALA A 132 -7.28 -19.55 -31.68
N ALA A 133 -8.50 -19.87 -31.25
CA ALA A 133 -9.22 -21.06 -31.69
C ALA A 133 -9.54 -21.03 -33.20
N VAL A 134 -9.96 -19.88 -33.72
CA VAL A 134 -10.23 -19.70 -35.15
C VAL A 134 -8.96 -19.86 -35.98
N VAL A 135 -7.86 -19.23 -35.57
CA VAL A 135 -6.57 -19.33 -36.29
C VAL A 135 -5.99 -20.74 -36.19
N TRP A 136 -6.19 -21.43 -35.06
CA TRP A 136 -5.75 -22.82 -34.88
C TRP A 136 -6.41 -23.78 -35.87
N LEU A 137 -7.69 -23.58 -36.20
CA LEU A 137 -8.42 -24.39 -37.17
C LEU A 137 -7.92 -24.24 -38.62
N GLY A 138 -7.26 -23.13 -38.94
CA GLY A 138 -6.74 -22.87 -40.29
C GLY A 138 -5.34 -23.44 -40.51
N SER A 139 -4.33 -22.76 -39.96
CA SER A 139 -2.92 -23.06 -40.19
C SER A 139 -2.10 -23.18 -38.89
N GLY A 140 -2.76 -23.07 -37.73
CA GLY A 140 -2.10 -22.99 -36.44
C GLY A 140 -1.63 -21.57 -36.11
N VAL A 141 -1.43 -21.32 -34.81
CA VAL A 141 -0.86 -20.04 -34.33
C VAL A 141 0.64 -20.27 -34.09
N PRO A 142 1.54 -19.57 -34.79
CA PRO A 142 2.97 -19.68 -34.53
C PRO A 142 3.28 -19.17 -33.11
N VAL A 143 4.40 -19.61 -32.52
CA VAL A 143 4.77 -19.27 -31.13
C VAL A 143 4.78 -17.75 -30.87
N TRP A 144 5.24 -16.94 -31.83
CA TRP A 144 5.21 -15.48 -31.73
C TRP A 144 3.79 -14.89 -31.76
N GLY A 145 2.85 -15.57 -32.43
CA GLY A 145 1.43 -15.19 -32.46
C GLY A 145 0.80 -15.36 -31.07
N TRP A 146 1.09 -16.46 -30.38
CA TRP A 146 0.68 -16.65 -28.98
C TRP A 146 1.25 -15.57 -28.06
N TRP A 147 2.52 -15.23 -28.26
CA TRP A 147 3.18 -14.17 -27.51
C TRP A 147 2.48 -12.81 -27.71
N LEU A 148 2.09 -12.47 -28.95
CA LEU A 148 1.34 -11.23 -29.25
C LEU A 148 -0.07 -11.25 -28.66
N LEU A 149 -0.79 -12.37 -28.75
CA LEU A 149 -2.13 -12.51 -28.19
C LEU A 149 -2.13 -12.36 -26.65
N ALA A 150 -1.03 -12.74 -26.00
CA ALA A 150 -0.88 -12.56 -24.57
C ALA A 150 -0.66 -11.10 -24.14
N GLN A 151 -0.06 -10.23 -24.99
CA GLN A 151 0.32 -8.87 -24.58
C GLN A 151 -0.86 -8.00 -24.13
N PRO A 152 -2.02 -7.99 -24.82
CA PRO A 152 -3.18 -7.20 -24.37
C PRO A 152 -3.75 -7.67 -23.04
N VAL A 153 -3.79 -8.98 -22.81
CA VAL A 153 -4.24 -9.56 -21.53
C VAL A 153 -3.29 -9.15 -20.41
N ILE A 154 -1.98 -9.26 -20.64
CA ILE A 154 -0.94 -8.82 -19.69
C ILE A 154 -1.07 -7.32 -19.42
N GLY A 155 -1.25 -6.50 -20.45
CA GLY A 155 -1.30 -5.05 -20.32
C GLY A 155 -2.52 -4.55 -19.55
N ILE A 156 -3.71 -5.05 -19.87
CA ILE A 156 -4.96 -4.66 -19.19
C ILE A 156 -5.01 -5.24 -17.77
N GLY A 157 -4.60 -6.50 -17.59
CA GLY A 157 -4.53 -7.13 -16.28
C GLY A 157 -3.54 -6.40 -15.36
N ARG A 158 -2.38 -6.02 -15.89
CA ARG A 158 -1.41 -5.20 -15.15
C ARG A 158 -1.95 -3.81 -14.85
N ALA A 159 -2.66 -3.17 -15.78
CA ALA A 159 -3.31 -1.88 -15.52
C ALA A 159 -4.36 -1.99 -14.39
N ALA A 160 -5.16 -3.06 -14.37
CA ALA A 160 -6.11 -3.35 -13.29
C ALA A 160 -5.38 -3.50 -11.95
N TRP A 161 -4.26 -4.23 -11.95
CA TRP A 161 -3.42 -4.38 -10.77
C TRP A 161 -2.80 -3.06 -10.32
N LEU A 162 -2.34 -2.20 -11.24
CA LEU A 162 -1.83 -0.87 -10.90
C LEU A 162 -2.92 0.00 -10.26
N ALA A 163 -4.14 -0.01 -10.81
CA ALA A 163 -5.27 0.73 -10.24
C ALA A 163 -5.61 0.25 -8.81
N TYR A 164 -5.57 -1.07 -8.59
CA TYR A 164 -5.74 -1.67 -7.27
C TYR A 164 -4.58 -1.34 -6.33
N ALA A 165 -3.34 -1.47 -6.79
CA ALA A 165 -2.13 -1.36 -5.97
C ALA A 165 -1.83 0.07 -5.54
N TYR A 166 -2.03 1.03 -6.45
CA TYR A 166 -1.83 2.46 -6.16
C TYR A 166 -3.09 3.12 -5.58
N GLY A 167 -4.15 2.36 -5.32
CA GLY A 167 -5.31 2.85 -4.59
C GLY A 167 -5.98 4.06 -5.25
N TRP A 168 -6.04 4.11 -6.57
CA TRP A 168 -6.69 5.21 -7.28
C TRP A 168 -8.17 5.38 -6.95
N GLU A 169 -8.80 4.32 -6.45
CA GLU A 169 -10.15 4.38 -5.88
C GLU A 169 -10.23 5.24 -4.61
N ALA A 170 -9.11 5.49 -3.94
CA ALA A 170 -9.01 6.26 -2.70
C ALA A 170 -8.76 7.77 -2.93
N VAL A 171 -8.56 8.24 -4.16
CA VAL A 171 -8.49 9.69 -4.43
C VAL A 171 -9.88 10.27 -4.13
N PRO A 172 -10.03 11.10 -3.09
CA PRO A 172 -11.32 11.65 -2.73
C PRO A 172 -11.87 12.42 -3.92
N ARG A 173 -13.16 12.24 -4.22
CA ARG A 173 -13.86 13.19 -5.07
C ARG A 173 -13.70 14.54 -4.38
N ARG A 174 -12.93 15.47 -4.98
CA ARG A 174 -13.26 16.89 -4.81
C ARG A 174 -14.61 17.04 -5.49
N SER A 175 -15.67 16.71 -4.77
CA SER A 175 -17.02 17.09 -5.16
C SER A 175 -16.94 18.60 -5.28
N ALA A 176 -17.25 19.18 -6.44
CA ALA A 176 -17.28 20.63 -6.62
C ALA A 176 -18.17 21.37 -5.58
N ALA A 177 -18.97 20.62 -4.80
CA ALA A 177 -19.69 21.10 -3.62
C ALA A 177 -18.79 21.44 -2.41
N SER A 178 -17.59 20.87 -2.27
CA SER A 178 -16.66 21.14 -1.16
C SER A 178 -15.63 22.25 -1.45
N ASP A 179 -15.58 22.74 -2.69
CA ASP A 179 -14.75 23.89 -3.08
C ASP A 179 -15.46 25.23 -2.86
N ARG A 180 -16.71 25.20 -2.40
CA ARG A 180 -17.28 26.35 -1.72
C ARG A 180 -16.71 26.33 -0.31
N PRO A 181 -15.89 27.32 0.10
CA PRO A 181 -15.53 27.45 1.51
C PRO A 181 -16.83 27.47 2.29
N THR A 182 -17.05 26.46 3.14
CA THR A 182 -18.20 26.43 4.03
C THR A 182 -18.18 27.76 4.76
N PRO A 183 -19.16 28.67 4.55
CA PRO A 183 -19.07 29.99 5.14
C PRO A 183 -19.04 29.79 6.65
N ILE A 184 -17.91 30.14 7.27
CA ILE A 184 -17.77 30.14 8.71
C ILE A 184 -18.79 31.18 9.19
N ARG A 185 -19.94 30.70 9.66
CA ARG A 185 -20.97 31.54 10.28
C ARG A 185 -20.44 31.96 11.64
N ILE A 186 -19.62 33.01 11.66
CA ILE A 186 -19.28 33.71 12.89
C ILE A 186 -20.59 34.40 13.32
N ARG A 187 -21.26 33.85 14.34
CA ARG A 187 -22.41 34.49 14.99
C ARG A 187 -21.90 35.71 15.76
N LEU A 188 -21.90 36.87 15.10
CA LEU A 188 -21.75 38.17 15.74
C LEU A 188 -23.11 38.57 16.33
N GLY A 189 -23.36 38.17 17.59
CA GLY A 189 -24.31 38.78 18.53
C GLY A 189 -25.83 38.78 18.20
N GLY A 190 -26.65 38.47 19.22
CA GLY A 190 -28.07 38.85 19.29
C GLY A 190 -29.11 37.76 19.60
N GLU A 191 -29.01 37.11 20.78
CA GLU A 191 -30.07 36.38 21.55
C GLU A 191 -30.82 35.16 20.94
N PRO A 192 -31.48 34.28 21.75
CA PRO A 192 -31.73 34.28 23.21
C PRO A 192 -31.07 33.11 23.98
N GLU A 193 -31.05 33.21 25.31
CA GLU A 193 -30.46 32.24 26.24
C GLU A 193 -31.01 30.81 26.05
N LEU A 194 -30.11 29.82 26.11
CA LEU A 194 -30.46 28.41 26.18
C LEU A 194 -31.21 28.13 27.51
N PRO A 195 -32.18 27.20 27.54
CA PRO A 195 -32.82 26.82 28.79
C PRO A 195 -31.75 26.30 29.76
N VAL A 196 -31.65 26.94 30.92
CA VAL A 196 -30.80 26.53 32.02
C VAL A 196 -31.29 25.18 32.50
N THR A 197 -30.63 24.10 32.07
CA THR A 197 -30.70 22.84 32.82
C THR A 197 -29.91 23.04 34.09
N GLU A 198 -30.57 22.87 35.25
CA GLU A 198 -29.91 22.84 36.55
C GLU A 198 -28.67 21.94 36.48
N PRO A 199 -27.50 22.40 36.96
CA PRO A 199 -26.32 21.56 37.01
C PRO A 199 -26.60 20.37 37.93
N LEU A 200 -26.54 19.15 37.40
CA LEU A 200 -26.39 17.96 38.24
C LEU A 200 -25.19 18.20 39.17
N SER A 201 -25.42 17.95 40.47
CA SER A 201 -24.43 18.12 41.53
C SER A 201 -23.05 17.61 41.11
N PRO A 202 -21.97 18.31 41.51
CA PRO A 202 -20.62 17.96 41.11
C PRO A 202 -20.29 16.52 41.50
N ALA A 203 -19.88 15.72 40.52
CA ALA A 203 -19.31 14.40 40.76
C ALA A 203 -18.08 14.55 41.68
N PRO A 204 -17.86 13.64 42.63
CA PRO A 204 -16.76 13.73 43.58
C PRO A 204 -15.40 13.74 42.83
N PRO A 205 -14.42 14.51 43.33
CA PRO A 205 -13.13 14.66 42.67
C PRO A 205 -12.39 13.31 42.61
N VAL A 206 -11.96 12.93 41.40
CA VAL A 206 -11.11 11.76 41.17
C VAL A 206 -9.78 11.97 41.90
N THR A 207 -9.55 11.19 42.95
CA THR A 207 -8.30 11.21 43.72
C THR A 207 -7.20 10.52 42.91
N VAL A 208 -6.27 11.29 42.36
CA VAL A 208 -5.09 10.75 41.68
C VAL A 208 -4.08 10.30 42.73
N VAL A 209 -4.01 9.01 42.99
CA VAL A 209 -2.99 8.40 43.87
C VAL A 209 -1.68 8.27 43.09
N ARG A 210 -0.66 9.06 43.47
CA ARG A 210 0.73 8.82 43.03
C ARG A 210 1.27 7.60 43.78
N VAL A 211 1.53 6.52 43.06
CA VAL A 211 2.30 5.38 43.57
C VAL A 211 3.78 5.68 43.37
N SER A 212 4.52 5.87 44.46
CA SER A 212 5.99 5.90 44.44
C SER A 212 6.52 4.48 44.32
N VAL A 213 7.24 4.20 43.24
CA VAL A 213 8.00 2.96 43.09
C VAL A 213 9.25 3.09 43.96
N PRO A 214 9.52 2.18 44.92
CA PRO A 214 10.74 2.23 45.70
C PRO A 214 11.95 1.99 44.80
N HIS A 215 12.94 2.86 44.92
CA HIS A 215 14.27 2.71 44.35
C HIS A 215 15.00 1.63 45.14
N ASN A 216 15.49 0.58 44.47
CA ASN A 216 16.20 -0.52 45.10
C ASN A 216 17.71 -0.23 45.09
N ASP A 217 18.22 0.34 46.18
CA ASP A 217 19.64 0.66 46.39
C ASP A 217 20.46 -0.58 46.79
N ASN A 218 20.51 -1.61 45.94
CA ASN A 218 21.27 -2.83 46.21
C ASN A 218 22.50 -3.06 45.30
N ASP A 219 22.91 -2.08 44.49
CA ASP A 219 24.03 -2.26 43.54
C ASP A 219 25.37 -1.64 43.98
N ASN A 220 25.56 -1.29 45.26
CA ASN A 220 26.86 -0.81 45.75
C ASN A 220 27.30 -1.48 47.06
N LYS A 221 27.64 -2.76 47.00
CA LYS A 221 28.64 -3.41 47.86
C LYS A 221 29.27 -4.59 47.10
N GLU A 222 30.29 -4.30 46.29
CA GLU A 222 31.34 -5.26 46.01
C GLU A 222 32.59 -4.75 46.75
N ASP A 223 32.94 -5.47 47.81
CA ASP A 223 34.30 -5.54 48.38
C ASP A 223 35.13 -6.52 47.55
#